data_AF-A0ABD7S3N0-F1
#
_entry.id   AF-A0ABD7S3N0-F1
#
_cell.length_a   1.000
_cell.length_b   1.000
_cell.length_c   1.000
_cell.angle_alpha   90.00
_cell.angle_beta   90.00
_cell.angle_gamma   90.00
#
_symmetry.space_group_name_H-M   'P 1'
#
loop_
_entity.id
_entity.type
_entity.pdbx_description
1 polymer ?
#
loop_
_entity_poly.entity_id
_entity_poly.type
_entity_poly.pdbx_seq_one_letter_code
_entity_poly.pdbx_strand_id
1 'polypeptide(L)'
;MSDKIPTERQLLRCIYDMYLPNYPFQPEKGSIGQVMIPIDVEAVATRLGTSKYLLFGYLNSYLDHKYRQKTGENSAVHLFAPVVGDMRNAVNFPYLAAILAGHDQEYSKFAWSLGVSLVALALSVGAIIAQVVAR
;
A
#
# COMPACT_ATOMS: atom_id res chain seq x y z
N MET A 1 -18.43 3.74 15.40
CA MET A 1 -17.25 3.89 14.53
C MET A 1 -16.11 3.20 15.24
N SER A 2 -15.43 2.24 14.61
CA SER A 2 -14.27 1.59 15.21
C SER A 2 -13.03 2.44 14.93
N ASP A 3 -12.32 2.87 15.95
CA ASP A 3 -11.05 3.61 15.81
C ASP A 3 -9.89 2.70 15.39
N LYS A 4 -10.14 1.78 14.44
CA LYS A 4 -9.11 0.90 13.91
C LYS A 4 -8.34 1.67 12.85
N ILE A 5 -7.04 1.82 13.07
CA ILE A 5 -6.13 2.37 12.07
C ILE A 5 -5.81 1.24 11.08
N PRO A 6 -6.15 1.38 9.79
CA PRO A 6 -5.82 0.38 8.79
C PRO A 6 -4.31 0.26 8.63
N THR A 7 -3.82 -0.93 8.26
CA THR A 7 -2.42 -1.04 7.85
C THR A 7 -2.18 -0.26 6.56
N GLU A 8 -0.94 0.12 6.33
CA GLU A 8 -0.57 0.82 5.11
C GLU A 8 -0.99 0.05 3.85
N ARG A 9 -0.70 -1.27 3.79
CA ARG A 9 -1.12 -2.12 2.67
C ARG A 9 -2.63 -2.14 2.49
N GLN A 10 -3.41 -2.20 3.58
CA GLN A 10 -4.87 -2.19 3.51
C GLN A 10 -5.39 -0.88 2.92
N LEU A 11 -4.83 0.25 3.37
CA LEU A 11 -5.20 1.55 2.85
C LEU A 11 -4.83 1.71 1.37
N LEU A 12 -3.59 1.44 0.99
CA LEU A 12 -3.13 1.58 -0.38
C LEU A 12 -3.90 0.64 -1.32
N ARG A 13 -4.16 -0.61 -0.90
CA ARG A 13 -5.02 -1.56 -1.64
C ARG A 13 -6.43 -1.01 -1.80
N CYS A 14 -7.03 -0.48 -0.73
CA CYS A 14 -8.38 0.07 -0.78
C CYS A 14 -8.49 1.22 -1.79
N ILE A 15 -7.52 2.15 -1.78
CA ILE A 15 -7.47 3.24 -2.76
C ILE A 15 -7.28 2.66 -4.18
N TYR A 16 -6.33 1.74 -4.36
CA TYR A 16 -6.08 1.11 -5.65
C TYR A 16 -7.36 0.48 -6.23
N ASP A 17 -8.03 -0.39 -5.47
CA ASP A 17 -9.20 -1.12 -5.93
C ASP A 17 -10.40 -0.18 -6.20
N MET A 18 -10.53 0.90 -5.42
CA MET A 18 -11.61 1.88 -5.60
C MET A 18 -11.44 2.73 -6.87
N TYR A 19 -10.21 3.09 -7.21
CA TYR A 19 -9.94 4.12 -8.22
C TYR A 19 -9.23 3.60 -9.47
N LEU A 20 -8.84 2.31 -9.52
CA LEU A 20 -8.30 1.67 -10.72
C LEU A 20 -9.20 1.85 -11.96
N PRO A 21 -10.54 1.71 -11.89
CA PRO A 21 -11.40 1.92 -13.05
C PRO A 21 -11.36 3.35 -13.60
N ASN A 22 -10.91 4.32 -12.78
CA ASN A 22 -10.82 5.73 -13.11
C ASN A 22 -9.41 6.12 -13.61
N TYR A 23 -8.48 5.17 -13.74
CA TYR A 23 -7.12 5.43 -14.21
C TYR A 23 -6.96 5.16 -15.71
N PRO A 24 -6.43 6.11 -16.51
CA PRO A 24 -6.08 7.50 -16.15
C PRO A 24 -7.31 8.41 -16.02
N PHE A 25 -7.26 9.42 -15.14
CA PHE A 25 -8.43 10.24 -14.82
C PHE A 25 -8.72 11.34 -15.85
N GLN A 26 -7.72 12.16 -16.19
CA GLN A 26 -7.86 13.28 -17.14
C GLN A 26 -6.60 13.38 -18.02
N PRO A 27 -6.31 12.36 -18.85
CA PRO A 27 -5.07 12.30 -19.63
C PRO A 27 -4.90 13.48 -20.61
N GLU A 28 -6.00 14.11 -21.02
CA GLU A 28 -6.06 15.29 -21.88
C GLU A 28 -5.52 16.57 -21.20
N LYS A 29 -5.46 16.60 -19.85
CA LYS A 29 -4.90 17.73 -19.08
C LYS A 29 -3.38 17.64 -18.88
N GLY A 30 -2.71 16.83 -19.70
CA GLY A 30 -1.26 16.64 -19.66
C GLY A 30 -0.79 15.69 -18.56
N SER A 31 0.50 15.75 -18.25
CA SER A 31 1.19 14.74 -17.43
C SER A 31 0.60 14.57 -16.02
N ILE A 32 0.05 15.64 -15.43
CA ILE A 32 -0.57 15.58 -14.10
C ILE A 32 -1.83 14.69 -14.15
N GLY A 33 -2.73 14.88 -15.11
CA GLY A 33 -3.97 14.12 -15.21
C GLY A 33 -3.80 12.67 -15.68
N GLN A 34 -2.61 12.32 -16.20
CA GLN A 34 -2.19 10.95 -16.52
C GLN A 34 -1.68 10.17 -15.31
N VAL A 35 -1.27 10.85 -14.24
CA VAL A 35 -0.57 10.25 -13.09
C VAL A 35 -1.37 10.40 -11.81
N MET A 36 -1.98 11.57 -11.59
CA MET A 36 -2.72 11.92 -10.39
C MET A 36 -4.21 11.63 -10.57
N ILE A 37 -4.81 10.98 -9.58
CA ILE A 37 -6.26 10.77 -9.49
C ILE A 37 -6.78 11.40 -8.21
N PRO A 38 -7.86 12.21 -8.25
CA PRO A 38 -8.52 12.70 -7.05
C PRO A 38 -9.26 11.56 -6.35
N ILE A 39 -9.07 11.45 -5.04
CA ILE A 39 -9.75 10.45 -4.22
C ILE A 39 -10.74 11.12 -3.27
N ASP A 40 -11.90 10.47 -3.10
CA ASP A 40 -12.81 10.75 -2.01
C ASP A 40 -12.30 10.09 -0.72
N VAL A 41 -11.68 10.90 0.13
CA VAL A 41 -11.15 10.48 1.43
C VAL A 41 -12.26 10.00 2.37
N GLU A 42 -13.47 10.54 2.26
CA GLU A 42 -14.60 10.13 3.11
C GLU A 42 -15.14 8.76 2.69
N ALA A 43 -15.23 8.50 1.38
CA ALA A 43 -15.59 7.18 0.87
C ALA A 43 -14.56 6.11 1.25
N VAL A 44 -13.26 6.40 1.13
CA VAL A 44 -12.18 5.48 1.53
C VAL A 44 -12.21 5.23 3.04
N ALA A 45 -12.39 6.29 3.84
CA ALA A 45 -12.47 6.18 5.30
C ALA A 45 -13.67 5.31 5.72
N THR A 46 -14.83 5.50 5.07
CA THR A 46 -16.04 4.71 5.30
C THR A 46 -15.80 3.24 4.99
N ARG A 47 -15.15 2.92 3.85
CA ARG A 47 -14.84 1.54 3.46
C ARG A 47 -13.87 0.85 4.42
N LEU A 48 -12.94 1.60 5.02
CA LEU A 48 -11.99 1.11 6.01
C LEU A 48 -12.52 1.18 7.46
N GLY A 49 -13.73 1.71 7.66
CA GLY A 49 -14.34 1.88 8.97
C GLY A 49 -13.58 2.85 9.88
N THR A 50 -12.84 3.82 9.33
CA THR A 50 -11.99 4.78 10.07
C THR A 50 -12.49 6.22 9.93
N SER A 51 -11.89 7.16 10.67
CA SER A 51 -12.21 8.59 10.59
C SER A 51 -11.56 9.25 9.37
N LYS A 52 -12.31 10.07 8.62
CA LYS A 52 -11.78 10.83 7.47
C LYS A 52 -10.64 11.77 7.85
N TYR A 53 -10.67 12.35 9.06
CA TYR A 53 -9.61 13.25 9.53
C TYR A 53 -8.33 12.49 9.85
N LEU A 54 -8.46 11.31 10.49
CA LEU A 54 -7.33 10.43 10.74
C LEU A 54 -6.73 9.93 9.43
N LEU A 55 -7.59 9.54 8.48
CA LEU A 55 -7.15 9.07 7.17
C LEU A 55 -6.43 10.17 6.39
N PHE A 56 -6.98 11.38 6.34
CA PHE A 56 -6.33 12.52 5.68
C PHE A 56 -4.96 12.81 6.31
N GLY A 57 -4.88 12.85 7.65
CA GLY A 57 -3.62 13.03 8.36
C GLY A 57 -2.61 11.91 8.06
N TYR A 58 -3.07 10.66 8.00
CA TYR A 58 -2.22 9.52 7.69
C TYR A 58 -1.66 9.59 6.27
N LEU A 59 -2.49 9.94 5.28
CA LEU A 59 -2.07 10.13 3.88
C LEU A 59 -1.09 11.30 3.73
N ASN A 60 -1.46 12.48 4.22
CA ASN A 60 -0.72 13.70 3.99
C ASN A 60 0.54 13.82 4.86
N SER A 61 0.43 13.52 6.15
CA SER A 61 1.51 13.79 7.11
C SER A 61 2.45 12.62 7.30
N TYR A 62 2.01 11.38 7.05
CA TYR A 62 2.86 10.20 7.21
C TYR A 62 3.22 9.57 5.87
N LEU A 63 2.25 9.13 5.07
CA LEU A 63 2.53 8.37 3.85
C LEU A 63 3.18 9.22 2.76
N ASP A 64 2.71 10.44 2.51
CA ASP A 64 3.39 11.33 1.56
C ASP A 64 4.81 11.60 2.01
N HIS A 65 5.03 11.96 3.28
CA HIS A 65 6.38 12.20 3.79
C HIS A 65 7.29 10.96 3.72
N LYS A 66 6.77 9.78 4.03
CA LYS A 66 7.51 8.51 3.98
C LYS A 66 7.92 8.15 2.55
N TYR A 67 7.04 8.36 1.58
CA TYR A 67 7.24 7.97 0.19
C TYR A 67 7.70 9.13 -0.71
N ARG A 68 7.86 10.34 -0.19
CA ARG A 68 8.34 11.47 -0.97
C ARG A 68 9.75 11.19 -1.48
N GLN A 69 9.88 10.98 -2.79
CA GLN A 69 11.18 10.83 -3.44
C GLN A 69 11.68 12.18 -3.93
N LYS A 70 12.86 12.59 -3.48
CA LYS A 70 13.52 13.79 -3.99
C LYS A 70 14.13 13.47 -5.35
N THR A 71 13.70 14.18 -6.40
CA THR A 71 14.17 14.00 -7.78
C THR A 71 15.17 15.09 -8.19
N GLY A 72 15.36 16.12 -7.36
CA GLY A 72 16.37 17.18 -7.53
C GLY A 72 16.41 18.12 -6.33
N GLU A 73 17.20 19.20 -6.39
CA GLU A 73 17.34 20.15 -5.27
C GLU A 73 16.02 20.77 -4.80
N ASN A 74 15.07 20.98 -5.72
CA ASN A 74 13.74 21.54 -5.44
C ASN A 74 12.58 20.75 -6.07
N SER A 75 12.78 19.47 -6.39
CA SER A 75 11.74 18.64 -6.99
C SER A 75 11.55 17.34 -6.23
N ALA A 76 10.30 16.97 -5.98
CA ALA A 76 9.94 15.72 -5.36
C ALA A 76 8.70 15.09 -6.00
N VAL A 77 8.70 13.76 -6.11
CA VAL A 77 7.52 12.99 -6.47
C VAL A 77 6.73 12.71 -5.21
N HIS A 78 5.52 13.25 -5.17
CA HIS A 78 4.55 13.06 -4.09
C HIS A 78 3.71 11.80 -4.34
N LEU A 79 3.43 11.06 -3.27
CA LEU A 79 2.43 9.99 -3.31
C LEU A 79 1.02 10.60 -3.18
N PHE A 80 0.86 11.61 -2.33
CA PHE A 80 -0.41 12.26 -2.07
C PHE A 80 -0.25 13.78 -2.07
N ALA A 81 -1.16 14.48 -2.74
CA ALA A 81 -1.22 15.93 -2.78
C ALA A 81 -2.60 16.42 -2.34
N PRO A 82 -2.71 17.20 -1.25
CA PRO A 82 -3.98 17.80 -0.84
C PRO A 82 -4.63 18.64 -1.95
N VAL A 83 -3.81 19.34 -2.74
CA VAL A 83 -4.24 20.15 -3.89
C VAL A 83 -3.19 20.02 -4.99
N VAL A 84 -3.62 19.71 -6.22
CA VAL A 84 -2.77 19.72 -7.42
C VAL A 84 -3.59 20.13 -8.64
N GLY A 85 -3.26 21.29 -9.23
CA GLY A 85 -4.14 21.94 -10.21
C GLY A 85 -5.53 22.16 -9.61
N ASP A 86 -6.57 21.66 -10.30
CA ASP A 86 -7.96 21.75 -9.84
C ASP A 86 -8.39 20.55 -8.97
N MET A 87 -7.51 19.56 -8.78
CA MET A 87 -7.82 18.35 -8.03
C MET A 87 -7.57 18.55 -6.53
N ARG A 88 -8.53 18.10 -5.71
CA ARG A 88 -8.38 18.00 -4.26
C ARG A 88 -8.13 16.54 -3.88
N ASN A 89 -7.24 16.33 -2.92
CA ASN A 89 -6.86 15.01 -2.39
C ASN A 89 -6.46 14.04 -3.51
N ALA A 90 -5.41 14.35 -4.26
CA ALA A 90 -4.97 13.52 -5.36
C ALA A 90 -3.87 12.53 -4.94
N VAL A 91 -3.89 11.35 -5.54
CA VAL A 91 -2.89 10.30 -5.35
C VAL A 91 -2.17 10.03 -6.66
N ASN A 92 -0.84 9.90 -6.60
CA ASN A 92 -0.03 9.42 -7.71
C ASN A 92 -0.26 7.92 -7.87
N PHE A 93 -1.12 7.57 -8.83
CA PHE A 93 -1.66 6.23 -8.94
C PHE A 93 -0.62 5.18 -9.41
N PRO A 94 0.23 5.46 -10.42
CA PRO A 94 1.34 4.56 -10.76
C PRO A 94 2.30 4.34 -9.59
N TYR A 95 2.58 5.39 -8.82
CA TYR A 95 3.51 5.27 -7.70
C TYR A 95 2.90 4.45 -6.55
N LEU A 96 1.61 4.66 -6.26
CA LEU A 96 0.87 3.81 -5.34
C LEU A 96 0.93 2.34 -5.75
N ALA A 97 0.71 2.04 -7.04
CA ALA A 97 0.74 0.67 -7.55
C ALA A 97 2.13 0.02 -7.37
N ALA A 98 3.21 0.78 -7.58
CA ALA A 98 4.57 0.31 -7.35
C ALA A 98 4.84 -0.01 -5.87
N ILE A 99 4.38 0.85 -4.94
CA ILE A 99 4.50 0.61 -3.49
C ILE A 99 3.72 -0.66 -3.10
N LEU A 100 2.51 -0.82 -3.64
CA LEU A 100 1.65 -1.97 -3.35
C LEU A 100 2.24 -3.29 -3.88
N ALA A 101 2.85 -3.26 -5.07
CA ALA A 101 3.58 -4.41 -5.62
C ALA A 101 4.78 -4.81 -4.75
N GLY A 102 5.51 -3.83 -4.20
CA GLY A 102 6.58 -4.06 -3.24
C GLY A 102 6.09 -4.77 -1.98
N HIS A 103 5.00 -4.27 -1.38
CA HIS A 103 4.36 -4.93 -0.23
C HIS A 103 3.96 -6.37 -0.54
N ASP A 104 3.26 -6.62 -1.65
CA ASP A 104 2.84 -7.98 -2.01
C ASP A 104 4.02 -8.93 -2.21
N GLN A 105 5.13 -8.44 -2.78
CA GLN A 105 6.34 -9.23 -2.96
C GLN A 105 6.98 -9.60 -1.61
N GLU A 106 7.04 -8.67 -0.66
CA GLU A 106 7.55 -8.94 0.69
C GLU A 106 6.69 -9.96 1.44
N TYR A 107 5.36 -9.81 1.37
CA TYR A 107 4.41 -10.76 1.96
C TYR A 107 4.58 -12.16 1.35
N SER A 108 4.75 -12.26 0.03
CA SER A 108 4.97 -13.55 -0.64
C SER A 108 6.28 -14.22 -0.22
N LYS A 109 7.37 -13.46 -0.10
CA LYS A 109 8.67 -13.99 0.35
C LYS A 109 8.60 -14.50 1.78
N PHE A 110 7.94 -13.74 2.66
CA PHE A 110 7.75 -14.15 4.05
C PHE A 110 6.93 -15.43 4.16
N ALA A 111 5.81 -15.53 3.43
CA ALA A 111 4.97 -16.72 3.41
C ALA A 111 5.73 -17.95 2.90
N TRP A 112 6.53 -17.79 1.84
CA TRP A 112 7.39 -18.86 1.31
C TRP A 112 8.43 -19.31 2.33
N SER A 113 9.14 -18.36 2.95
CA SER A 113 10.15 -18.65 3.97
C SER A 113 9.54 -19.40 5.16
N LEU A 114 8.37 -18.97 5.65
CA LEU A 114 7.66 -19.64 6.73
C LEU A 114 7.26 -21.08 6.33
N GLY A 115 6.77 -21.28 5.11
CA GLY A 115 6.44 -22.60 4.58
C GLY A 115 7.65 -23.53 4.53
N VAL A 116 8.78 -23.06 4.00
CA VAL A 116 10.04 -23.83 3.97
C VAL A 116 10.52 -24.17 5.37
N SER A 117 10.46 -23.21 6.31
CA SER A 117 10.85 -23.45 7.71
C SER A 117 9.96 -24.50 8.39
N LEU A 118 8.65 -24.49 8.14
CA LEU A 118 7.72 -25.49 8.68
C LEU A 118 8.01 -26.90 8.13
N VAL A 119 8.30 -27.01 6.83
CA VAL A 119 8.69 -28.29 6.21
C VAL A 119 10.01 -28.80 6.80
N ALA A 120 11.02 -27.93 6.93
CA ALA A 120 12.30 -28.30 7.52
C ALA A 120 12.15 -28.75 8.98
N LEU A 121 11.30 -28.06 9.76
CA LEU A 121 10.99 -28.45 11.14
C LEU A 121 10.32 -29.83 11.20
N ALA A 122 9.33 -30.08 10.35
CA ALA A 122 8.65 -31.38 10.29
C ALA A 122 9.61 -32.52 9.92
N LEU A 123 10.51 -32.31 8.95
CA LEU A 123 11.54 -33.28 8.58
C LEU A 123 12.52 -33.55 9.73
N SER A 124 12.95 -32.49 10.44
CA SER A 124 13.83 -32.61 11.60
C SER A 124 13.20 -33.43 12.72
N VAL A 125 11.96 -33.10 13.09
CA VAL A 125 11.20 -33.86 14.10
C VAL A 125 10.99 -35.31 13.66
N GLY A 126 10.61 -35.53 12.40
CA GLY A 126 10.42 -36.87 11.84
C GLY A 126 11.70 -37.71 11.86
N ALA A 127 12.85 -37.10 11.53
CA ALA A 127 14.15 -37.77 11.58
C ALA A 127 14.54 -38.18 13.01
N ILE A 128 14.29 -37.31 14.00
CA ILE A 128 14.54 -37.61 15.41
C ILE A 128 13.68 -38.79 15.87
N ILE A 129 12.37 -38.78 15.54
CA ILE A 129 11.46 -39.88 15.91
C ILE A 129 11.91 -41.19 15.27
N ALA A 130 12.23 -41.19 13.97
CA ALA A 130 12.71 -42.37 13.26
C ALA A 130 14.01 -42.91 13.89
N GLN A 131 14.93 -42.02 14.26
CA GLN A 131 16.19 -42.39 14.91
C GLN A 131 15.99 -43.01 16.30
N VAL A 132 15.00 -42.55 17.07
CA VAL A 132 14.67 -43.11 18.39
C VAL A 132 13.98 -44.46 18.27
N VAL A 133 13.04 -44.63 17.32
CA VAL A 133 12.32 -45.90 17.11
C VAL A 133 13.20 -47.00 16.52
N ALA A 134 14.18 -46.64 15.70
CA ALA A 134 15.12 -47.60 15.10
C ALA A 134 16.24 -48.06 16.07
N ARG A 135 16.26 -47.58 17.31
CA ARG A 135 17.15 -48.05 18.39
C ARG A 135 16.43 -49.06 19.28
#